data_AF-A0A7W0XH22-F1
#
_entry.id   AF-A0A7W0XH22-F1
#
_cell.length_a   1.000
_cell.length_b   1.000
_cell.length_c   1.000
_cell.angle_alpha   90.00
_cell.angle_beta   90.00
_cell.angle_gamma   90.00
#
_symmetry.space_group_name_H-M   'P 1'
#
loop_
_entity.id
_entity.type
_entity.pdbx_description
1 polymer ?
#
loop_
_entity_poly.entity_id
_entity_poly.type
_entity_poly.pdbx_seq_one_letter_code
_entity_poly.pdbx_strand_id
1 'polypeptide(L)'
;MSSDNSRMEINLLLTLDLREQAALQAALVTHGAPDSLVTLALTGACRIPSLYEARKLHNWLAQARTQGKTDFVSLQVIEQALVRFGV
;
A
#
# COMPACT_ATOMS: atom_id res chain seq x y z
N MET A 1 25.08 7.30 -12.43
CA MET A 1 23.99 6.75 -13.26
C MET A 1 22.71 6.89 -12.46
N SER A 2 22.01 8.00 -12.61
CA SER A 2 20.74 8.24 -11.95
C SER A 2 19.66 7.52 -12.74
N SER A 3 19.37 6.27 -12.37
CA SER A 3 18.21 5.57 -12.94
C SER A 3 16.96 6.33 -12.50
N ASP A 4 16.32 7.00 -13.47
CA ASP A 4 15.03 7.67 -13.35
C ASP A 4 13.91 6.61 -13.16
N ASN A 5 14.03 5.81 -12.09
CA ASN A 5 13.11 4.72 -11.77
C ASN A 5 11.75 5.24 -11.27
N SER A 6 11.65 6.56 -11.02
CA SER A 6 10.45 7.25 -10.57
C SER A 6 9.39 7.37 -11.68
N ARG A 7 9.80 7.32 -12.95
CA ARG A 7 8.93 7.40 -14.14
C ARG A 7 8.51 6.06 -14.72
N MET A 8 8.95 4.94 -14.13
CA MET A 8 8.48 3.63 -14.56
C MET A 8 6.99 3.49 -14.22
N GLU A 9 6.16 3.67 -15.24
CA GLU A 9 4.74 3.38 -15.19
C GLU A 9 4.57 1.87 -15.01
N ILE A 10 3.86 1.51 -13.95
CA ILE A 10 3.49 0.13 -13.67
C ILE A 10 1.98 0.08 -13.53
N ASN A 11 1.39 -1.05 -13.85
CA ASN A 11 -0.06 -1.24 -13.71
C ASN A 11 -0.32 -2.38 -12.75
N LEU A 12 0.07 -2.17 -11.50
CA LEU A 12 -0.18 -3.14 -10.43
C LEU A 12 -1.62 -2.96 -9.93
N LEU A 13 -2.41 -4.02 -10.06
CA LEU A 13 -3.72 -4.11 -9.43
C LEU A 13 -3.57 -4.84 -8.10
N LEU A 14 -3.91 -4.15 -7.01
CA LEU A 14 -4.05 -4.73 -5.69
C LEU A 14 -5.53 -4.98 -5.42
N THR A 15 -5.84 -6.14 -4.87
CA THR A 15 -7.18 -6.50 -4.41
C THR A 15 -7.08 -7.05 -2.99
N LEU A 16 -7.99 -6.62 -2.13
CA LEU A 16 -8.10 -7.05 -0.74
C LEU A 16 -9.39 -7.84 -0.56
N ASP A 17 -9.36 -8.82 0.34
CA ASP A 17 -10.58 -9.39 0.88
C ASP A 17 -11.28 -8.42 1.86
N LEU A 18 -12.50 -8.75 2.29
CA LEU A 18 -13.29 -7.89 3.18
C LEU A 18 -12.61 -7.64 4.54
N ARG A 19 -11.85 -8.61 5.05
CA ARG A 19 -11.16 -8.51 6.34
C ARG A 19 -9.95 -7.59 6.22
N GLU A 20 -9.19 -7.74 5.15
CA GLU A 20 -8.04 -6.91 4.80
C GLU A 20 -8.46 -5.46 4.52
N GLN A 21 -9.58 -5.28 3.82
CA GLN A 21 -10.18 -3.98 3.58
C GLN A 21 -10.59 -3.30 4.90
N ALA A 22 -11.28 -4.01 5.80
CA ALA A 22 -11.70 -3.46 7.09
C ALA A 22 -10.50 -3.09 7.98
N ALA A 23 -9.45 -3.91 7.99
CA ALA A 23 -8.21 -3.61 8.71
C ALA A 23 -7.49 -2.39 8.13
N LEU A 24 -7.46 -2.25 6.79
CA LEU A 24 -6.92 -1.07 6.14
C LEU A 24 -7.71 0.17 6.54
N GLN A 25 -9.04 0.14 6.46
CA GLN A 25 -9.91 1.26 6.85
C GLN A 25 -9.62 1.72 8.30
N ALA A 26 -9.48 0.78 9.24
CA ALA A 26 -9.14 1.10 10.63
C ALA A 26 -7.77 1.77 10.78
N ALA A 27 -6.77 1.32 9.99
CA ALA A 27 -5.45 1.92 9.96
C ALA A 27 -5.45 3.35 9.38
N LEU A 28 -6.23 3.61 8.32
CA LEU A 28 -6.28 4.93 7.66
C LEU A 28 -6.84 6.02 8.58
N VAL A 29 -7.91 5.71 9.33
CA VAL A 29 -8.56 6.63 10.27
C VAL A 29 -7.59 7.15 11.34
N THR A 30 -6.53 6.38 11.60
CA THR A 30 -5.63 6.63 12.73
C THR A 30 -4.37 7.42 12.35
N HIS A 31 -3.89 7.32 11.10
CA HIS A 31 -2.57 7.84 10.71
C HIS A 31 -2.55 8.79 9.52
N GLY A 32 -3.69 8.98 8.85
CA GLY A 32 -3.70 9.67 7.55
C GLY A 32 -2.98 8.83 6.50
N ALA A 33 -3.50 8.81 5.28
CA ALA A 33 -3.01 7.88 4.28
C ALA A 33 -2.99 8.47 2.88
N PRO A 34 -2.10 7.98 2.00
CA PRO A 34 -2.10 8.34 0.59
C PRO A 34 -3.41 7.94 -0.10
N ASP A 35 -3.83 8.73 -1.10
CA ASP A 35 -5.10 8.56 -1.83
C ASP A 35 -5.28 7.16 -2.46
N SER A 36 -4.17 6.52 -2.85
CA SER A 36 -4.15 5.14 -3.35
C SER A 36 -4.58 4.13 -2.29
N LEU A 37 -4.18 4.32 -1.03
CA LEU A 37 -4.67 3.49 0.08
C LEU A 37 -6.10 3.80 0.46
N VAL A 38 -6.51 5.07 0.41
CA VAL A 38 -7.90 5.46 0.65
C VAL A 38 -8.81 4.78 -0.37
N THR A 39 -8.43 4.79 -1.64
CA THR A 39 -9.15 4.07 -2.71
C THR A 39 -9.19 2.58 -2.41
N LEU A 40 -8.05 1.95 -2.12
CA LEU A 40 -7.97 0.52 -1.80
C LEU A 40 -8.87 0.13 -0.62
N ALA A 41 -8.93 0.97 0.41
CA ALA A 41 -9.74 0.76 1.60
C ALA A 41 -11.24 0.92 1.33
N LEU A 42 -11.64 1.76 0.38
CA LEU A 42 -13.06 1.98 0.06
C LEU A 42 -13.61 0.96 -0.92
N THR A 43 -12.81 0.54 -1.90
CA THR A 43 -13.26 -0.31 -3.01
C THR A 43 -12.80 -1.76 -2.89
N GLY A 44 -11.86 -2.06 -1.98
CA GLY A 44 -11.16 -3.34 -1.92
C GLY A 44 -10.18 -3.52 -3.09
N ALA A 45 -10.02 -2.54 -3.99
CA ALA A 45 -9.13 -2.64 -5.13
C ALA A 45 -8.51 -1.29 -5.53
N CYS A 46 -7.19 -1.27 -5.74
CA CYS A 46 -6.49 -0.07 -6.17
C CYS A 46 -5.46 -0.38 -7.24
N ARG A 47 -5.39 0.53 -8.22
CA ARG A 47 -4.37 0.52 -9.24
C ARG A 47 -3.23 1.44 -8.81
N ILE A 48 -2.03 0.90 -8.74
CA ILE A 48 -0.82 1.69 -8.50
C ILE A 48 -0.17 1.97 -9.87
N PRO A 49 -0.13 3.24 -10.32
CA PRO A 49 0.27 3.60 -11.68
C PRO A 49 1.79 3.72 -11.86
N SER A 50 2.60 3.74 -10.79
CA SER A 50 4.05 3.94 -10.88
C SER A 50 4.82 3.28 -9.74
N LEU A 51 6.10 2.96 -10.00
CA LEU A 51 7.02 2.48 -8.96
C LEU A 51 7.20 3.50 -7.83
N TYR A 52 7.09 4.79 -8.14
CA TYR A 52 7.16 5.84 -7.13
C TYR A 52 6.02 5.72 -6.12
N GLU A 53 4.78 5.58 -6.59
CA GLU A 53 3.62 5.37 -5.72
C GLU A 53 3.71 4.05 -4.95
N ALA A 54 4.21 2.99 -5.59
CA ALA A 54 4.43 1.70 -4.96
C ALA A 54 5.44 1.78 -3.80
N ARG A 55 6.55 2.50 -4.00
CA ARG A 55 7.57 2.73 -2.96
C ARG A 55 7.06 3.62 -1.83
N LYS A 56 6.31 4.66 -2.17
CA LYS A 56 5.67 5.54 -1.18
C LYS A 56 4.71 4.75 -0.29
N LEU A 57 3.94 3.85 -0.90
CA LEU A 57 3.08 2.92 -0.18
C LEU A 57 3.87 1.97 0.73
N HIS A 58 4.90 1.31 0.21
CA HIS A 58 5.77 0.43 0.99
C HIS A 58 6.37 1.14 2.21
N ASN A 59 6.89 2.36 2.01
CA ASN A 59 7.47 3.16 3.09
C ASN A 59 6.43 3.55 4.15
N TRP A 60 5.21 3.90 3.73
CA TRP A 60 4.12 4.21 4.66
C TRP A 60 3.76 2.99 5.51
N LEU A 61 3.65 1.80 4.91
CA LEU A 61 3.37 0.55 5.61
C LEU A 61 4.47 0.22 6.63
N ALA A 62 5.74 0.34 6.23
CA ALA A 62 6.88 0.13 7.11
C ALA A 62 6.88 1.11 8.31
N GLN A 63 6.61 2.40 8.06
CA GLN A 63 6.51 3.40 9.13
C GLN A 63 5.34 3.10 10.08
N ALA A 64 4.17 2.79 9.55
CA ALA A 64 3.00 2.50 10.36
C ALA A 64 3.19 1.25 11.24
N ARG A 65 3.90 0.23 10.75
CA ARG A 65 4.34 -0.93 11.54
C ARG A 65 5.26 -0.54 12.70
N THR A 66 6.23 0.34 12.48
CA THR A 66 7.14 0.78 13.55
C THR A 66 6.44 1.57 14.67
N GLN A 67 5.26 2.13 14.39
CA GLN A 67 4.45 2.84 15.39
C GLN A 67 3.61 1.91 16.27
N GLY A 68 3.72 0.59 16.11
CA GLY A 68 3.30 -0.41 17.11
C GLY A 68 1.79 -0.61 17.27
N LYS A 69 0.96 -0.12 16.33
CA LYS A 69 -0.49 -0.41 16.35
C LYS A 69 -0.77 -1.73 15.63
N THR A 70 -1.55 -2.59 16.27
CA THR A 70 -1.52 -4.05 16.11
C THR A 70 -2.34 -4.64 14.96
N ASP A 71 -3.00 -3.83 14.13
CA ASP A 71 -3.91 -4.33 13.09
C ASP A 71 -3.29 -4.44 11.67
N PHE A 72 -1.96 -4.34 11.56
CA PHE A 72 -1.23 -4.39 10.28
C PHE A 72 -0.98 -5.80 9.73
N VAL A 73 -1.33 -6.86 10.45
CA VAL A 73 -1.18 -8.24 9.95
C VAL A 73 -1.94 -8.43 8.64
N SER A 74 -3.13 -7.83 8.52
CA SER A 74 -3.93 -7.86 7.30
C SER A 74 -3.37 -6.98 6.18
N LEU A 75 -2.39 -6.11 6.47
CA LEU A 75 -1.73 -5.26 5.48
C LEU A 75 -0.46 -5.90 4.91
N GLN A 76 -0.06 -7.04 5.46
CA GLN A 76 1.06 -7.84 4.95
C GLN A 76 0.80 -8.35 3.52
N VAL A 77 -0.45 -8.53 3.12
CA VAL A 77 -0.82 -8.87 1.73
C VAL A 77 -0.42 -7.76 0.74
N ILE A 78 -0.52 -6.50 1.16
CA ILE A 78 -0.12 -5.33 0.36
C ILE A 78 1.40 -5.30 0.23
N GLU A 79 2.13 -5.48 1.33
CA GLU A 79 3.59 -5.56 1.31
C GLU A 79 4.07 -6.72 0.43
N GLN A 80 3.47 -7.91 0.55
CA GLN A 80 3.82 -9.06 -0.28
C GLN A 80 3.57 -8.80 -1.77
N ALA A 81 2.47 -8.12 -2.11
CA ALA A 81 2.18 -7.78 -3.50
C ALA A 81 3.19 -6.77 -4.08
N LEU A 82 3.63 -5.80 -3.27
CA LEU A 82 4.69 -4.85 -3.65
C LEU A 82 6.03 -5.56 -3.85
N VAL A 83 6.45 -6.41 -2.91
CA VAL A 83 7.70 -7.18 -3.01
C VAL A 83 7.69 -8.12 -4.23
N ARG A 84 6.56 -8.80 -4.51
CA ARG A 84 6.39 -9.63 -5.71
C ARG A 84 6.55 -8.84 -7.01
N PHE A 85 6.23 -7.56 -7.00
CA PHE A 85 6.39 -6.67 -8.15
C PHE A 85 7.81 -6.08 -8.26
N GLY A 86 8.71 -6.37 -7.31
CA GLY A 86 10.09 -5.87 -7.31
C GLY A 86 10.25 -4.46 -6.72
N VAL A 87 9.29 -4.04 -5.90
CA VAL A 87 9.33 -2.80 -5.10
C VAL A 87 10.00 -3.06 -3.77
#